data_AF-A0A9D9BGL0-F1
#
_entry.id   AF-A0A9D9BGL0-F1
#
_cell.length_a   1.000
_cell.length_b   1.000
_cell.length_c   1.000
_cell.angle_alpha   90.00
_cell.angle_beta   90.00
_cell.angle_gamma   90.00
#
_symmetry.space_group_name_H-M   'P 1'
#
loop_
_entity.id
_entity.type
_entity.pdbx_description
1 polymer ?
#
loop_
_entity_poly.entity_id
_entity_poly.type
_entity_poly.pdbx_seq_one_letter_code
_entity_poly.pdbx_strand_id
1 'polypeptide(L)'
;MKDEQQKSTGEILLPPVNFAGKAQPSRKEKKPAVPRGKTAAHIEFGSEKIDVTNARNLPNDRQFRDAWQLDGDAVEIDLVEARKIKREQLRQERNPILAGLDVDWMRASEQAEQGAMTVIAALKQRYRDATNHAAIEEAVTADELASITLESLVS
;
A
#
# COMPACT_ATOMS: atom_id res chain seq x y z
N MET A 1 40.61 -27.64 48.12
CA MET A 1 41.33 -28.78 47.54
C MET A 1 40.45 -30.01 47.74
N LYS A 2 40.03 -30.64 46.62
CA LYS A 2 39.85 -32.09 46.38
C LYS A 2 38.97 -32.88 47.37
N ASP A 3 38.11 -33.83 47.04
CA ASP A 3 37.66 -34.58 45.85
C ASP A 3 36.53 -35.46 46.47
N GLU A 4 35.32 -35.57 45.91
CA GLU A 4 34.90 -36.58 44.91
C GLU A 4 34.18 -37.81 45.51
N GLN A 5 33.31 -38.42 44.69
CA GLN A 5 32.76 -39.78 44.72
C GLN A 5 31.42 -40.01 45.46
N GLN A 6 30.28 -40.08 44.75
CA GLN A 6 29.71 -41.21 43.95
C GLN A 6 29.02 -42.26 44.85
N LYS A 7 27.91 -42.95 44.54
CA LYS A 7 26.94 -42.99 43.43
C LYS A 7 25.69 -43.72 43.94
N SER A 8 24.54 -43.27 43.47
CA SER A 8 23.21 -43.87 43.62
C SER A 8 23.08 -45.17 42.79
N THR A 9 22.60 -46.24 43.42
CA THR A 9 22.07 -47.47 42.79
C THR A 9 20.82 -47.78 43.61
N GLY A 10 19.60 -47.85 43.11
CA GLY A 10 19.15 -48.35 41.82
C GLY A 10 18.20 -49.51 42.12
N GLU A 11 17.02 -49.49 41.49
CA GLU A 11 16.06 -50.59 41.42
C GLU A 11 14.99 -50.69 42.53
N ILE A 12 13.90 -49.93 42.36
CA ILE A 12 12.61 -50.27 42.96
C ILE A 12 11.66 -50.68 41.83
N LEU A 13 11.31 -51.95 41.88
CA LEU A 13 10.34 -52.68 41.07
C LEU A 13 8.96 -51.98 41.08
N LEU A 14 8.51 -51.48 39.93
CA LEU A 14 7.17 -50.93 39.76
C LEU A 14 6.12 -52.07 39.72
N PRO A 15 4.99 -51.96 40.44
CA PRO A 15 3.88 -52.89 40.30
C PRO A 15 3.10 -52.67 38.99
N PRO A 16 2.37 -53.68 38.48
CA PRO A 16 1.66 -53.59 37.22
C PRO A 16 0.48 -52.60 37.31
N VAL A 17 0.46 -51.63 36.39
CA VAL A 17 -0.64 -50.68 36.26
C VAL A 17 -1.78 -51.35 35.50
N ASN A 18 -2.90 -51.61 36.17
CA ASN A 18 -4.14 -52.06 35.53
C ASN A 18 -4.70 -50.95 34.63
N PHE A 19 -4.70 -51.18 33.31
CA PHE A 19 -5.32 -50.30 32.33
C PHE A 19 -6.84 -50.53 32.31
N ALA A 20 -7.56 -49.83 33.18
CA ALA A 20 -9.01 -49.72 33.07
C ALA A 20 -9.35 -48.93 31.79
N GLY A 21 -10.09 -49.58 30.90
CA GLY A 21 -10.45 -49.08 29.58
C GLY A 21 -11.10 -47.70 29.63
N LYS A 22 -10.48 -46.72 28.96
CA LYS A 22 -11.17 -45.53 28.48
C LYS A 22 -11.62 -45.82 27.05
N ALA A 23 -12.93 -45.85 26.84
CA ALA A 23 -13.50 -45.86 25.50
C ALA A 23 -12.91 -44.68 24.71
N GLN A 24 -12.20 -44.97 23.62
CA GLN A 24 -11.78 -43.94 22.68
C GLN A 24 -13.04 -43.25 22.13
N PRO A 25 -13.16 -41.92 22.20
CA PRO A 25 -14.22 -41.26 21.46
C PRO A 25 -13.98 -41.52 19.98
N SER A 26 -15.00 -42.02 19.28
CA SER A 26 -14.99 -42.24 17.84
C SER A 26 -14.43 -41.01 17.14
N ARG A 27 -13.26 -41.14 16.52
CA ARG A 27 -12.65 -40.11 15.69
C ARG A 27 -13.63 -39.83 14.56
N LYS A 28 -14.42 -38.76 14.68
CA LYS A 28 -15.20 -38.25 13.55
C LYS A 28 -14.19 -38.00 12.43
N GLU A 29 -14.23 -38.82 11.38
CA GLU A 29 -13.48 -38.54 10.17
C GLU A 29 -13.88 -37.13 9.74
N LYS A 30 -12.95 -36.19 9.82
CA LYS A 30 -13.13 -34.89 9.17
C LYS A 30 -13.34 -35.23 7.70
N LYS A 31 -14.56 -35.01 7.18
CA LYS A 31 -14.78 -34.98 5.74
C LYS A 31 -13.63 -34.19 5.11
N PRO A 32 -12.97 -34.69 4.05
CA PRO A 32 -11.88 -33.98 3.44
C PRO A 32 -12.38 -32.57 3.10
N ALA A 33 -11.63 -31.56 3.51
CA ALA A 33 -11.91 -30.20 3.09
C ALA A 33 -11.90 -30.22 1.56
N VAL A 34 -13.06 -30.01 0.94
CA VAL A 34 -13.12 -29.71 -0.49
C VAL A 34 -12.20 -28.50 -0.66
N PRO A 35 -11.13 -28.58 -1.48
CA PRO A 35 -10.31 -27.41 -1.72
C PRO A 35 -11.26 -26.35 -2.29
N ARG A 36 -11.42 -25.23 -1.56
CA ARG A 36 -12.10 -24.07 -2.14
C ARG A 36 -11.31 -23.76 -3.40
N GLY A 37 -11.91 -24.00 -4.58
CA GLY A 37 -11.28 -23.66 -5.84
C GLY A 37 -10.79 -22.22 -5.73
N LYS A 38 -9.54 -21.96 -6.14
CA LYS A 38 -9.03 -20.59 -6.21
C LYS A 38 -10.08 -19.78 -6.97
N THR A 39 -10.71 -18.81 -6.31
CA THR A 39 -11.50 -17.82 -7.03
C THR A 39 -10.52 -17.16 -7.98
N ALA A 40 -10.68 -17.37 -9.29
CA ALA A 40 -9.85 -16.70 -10.27
C ALA A 40 -9.94 -15.19 -9.98
N ALA A 41 -8.79 -14.58 -9.72
CA ALA A 41 -8.72 -13.14 -9.49
C ALA A 41 -8.86 -12.51 -10.87
N HIS A 42 -9.87 -11.67 -11.07
CA HIS A 42 -10.07 -10.98 -12.35
C HIS A 42 -9.79 -9.49 -12.19
N ILE A 43 -9.27 -8.88 -13.24
CA ILE A 43 -9.13 -7.43 -13.37
C ILE A 43 -10.28 -6.97 -14.26
N GLU A 44 -11.09 -6.05 -13.76
CA GLU A 44 -12.22 -5.50 -14.49
C GLU A 44 -11.80 -4.21 -15.22
N PHE A 45 -12.13 -4.15 -16.52
CA PHE A 45 -11.93 -3.01 -17.41
C PHE A 45 -13.29 -2.67 -18.02
N GLY A 46 -14.10 -1.88 -17.30
CA GLY A 46 -15.48 -1.61 -17.70
C GLY A 46 -16.32 -2.90 -17.77
N SER A 47 -16.76 -3.30 -18.96
CA SER A 47 -17.49 -4.55 -19.20
C SER A 47 -16.60 -5.77 -19.46
N GLU A 48 -15.30 -5.56 -19.68
CA GLU A 48 -14.34 -6.62 -19.96
C GLU A 48 -13.65 -7.10 -18.69
N LYS A 49 -13.24 -8.38 -18.67
CA LYS A 49 -12.55 -9.00 -17.55
C LYS A 49 -11.43 -9.89 -18.06
N ILE A 50 -10.23 -9.70 -17.52
CA ILE A 50 -9.09 -10.57 -17.76
C ILE A 50 -8.75 -11.33 -16.47
N ASP A 51 -8.45 -12.63 -16.58
CA ASP A 51 -7.90 -13.39 -15.45
C ASP A 51 -6.49 -12.86 -15.17
N VAL A 52 -6.22 -12.55 -13.90
CA VAL A 52 -4.90 -12.08 -13.44
C VAL A 52 -3.79 -13.05 -13.83
N THR A 53 -4.07 -14.36 -13.92
CA THR A 53 -3.04 -15.33 -14.34
C THR A 53 -2.68 -15.23 -15.82
N ASN A 54 -3.55 -14.64 -16.64
CA ASN A 54 -3.36 -14.49 -18.08
C ASN A 54 -2.87 -13.08 -18.44
N ALA A 55 -3.02 -12.11 -17.54
CA ALA A 55 -2.59 -10.74 -17.77
C ALA A 55 -1.06 -10.63 -17.89
N ARG A 56 -0.58 -10.05 -19.00
CA ARG A 56 0.83 -9.76 -19.25
C ARG A 56 1.13 -8.31 -18.88
N ASN A 57 2.36 -8.05 -18.45
CA ASN A 57 2.86 -6.71 -18.07
C ASN A 57 2.06 -6.00 -16.96
N LEU A 58 1.43 -6.76 -16.07
CA LEU A 58 0.66 -6.20 -14.97
C LEU A 58 1.55 -5.29 -14.09
N PRO A 59 1.25 -3.97 -14.00
CA PRO A 59 2.07 -3.07 -13.19
C PRO A 59 1.98 -3.42 -11.70
N ASN A 60 3.12 -3.38 -11.00
CA ASN A 60 3.18 -3.67 -9.57
C ASN A 60 2.51 -2.56 -8.73
N ASP A 61 2.67 -1.31 -9.14
CA ASP A 61 2.02 -0.16 -8.50
C ASP A 61 0.62 0.05 -9.09
N ARG A 62 -0.34 0.32 -8.20
CA ARG A 62 -1.75 0.58 -8.52
C ARG A 62 -2.09 2.06 -8.53
N GLN A 63 -1.12 2.96 -8.35
CA GLN A 63 -1.34 4.41 -8.37
C GLN A 63 -2.06 4.89 -9.65
N PHE A 64 -1.80 4.25 -10.78
CA PHE A 64 -2.42 4.57 -12.09
C PHE A 64 -3.40 3.50 -12.57
N ARG A 65 -4.00 2.74 -11.64
CA ARG A 65 -4.92 1.65 -11.97
C ARG A 65 -6.06 2.10 -12.91
N ASP A 66 -6.57 3.30 -12.73
CA ASP A 66 -7.67 3.85 -13.55
C ASP A 66 -7.21 4.32 -14.95
N ALA A 67 -5.89 4.35 -15.19
CA ALA A 67 -5.30 4.61 -16.51
C ALA A 67 -4.85 3.33 -17.22
N TRP A 68 -5.12 2.15 -16.64
CA TRP A 68 -4.79 0.90 -17.30
C TRP A 68 -5.74 0.61 -18.46
N GLN A 69 -5.18 0.18 -19.58
CA GLN A 69 -5.90 -0.27 -20.76
C GLN A 69 -5.44 -1.66 -21.18
N LEU A 70 -6.29 -2.37 -21.90
CA LEU A 70 -5.96 -3.67 -22.47
C LEU A 70 -5.49 -3.51 -23.92
N ASP A 71 -4.37 -4.13 -24.24
CA ASP A 71 -3.95 -4.45 -25.60
C ASP A 71 -3.87 -5.98 -25.74
N GLY A 72 -5.00 -6.59 -26.10
CA GLY A 72 -5.15 -8.05 -26.10
C GLY A 72 -5.08 -8.65 -24.69
N ASP A 73 -4.01 -9.42 -24.41
CA ASP A 73 -3.73 -10.00 -23.09
C ASP A 73 -2.72 -9.18 -22.26
N ALA A 74 -2.22 -8.07 -22.81
CA ALA A 74 -1.30 -7.16 -22.13
C ALA A 74 -2.04 -5.99 -21.47
N VAL A 75 -1.57 -5.60 -20.29
CA VAL A 75 -2.00 -4.37 -19.60
C VAL A 75 -0.99 -3.27 -19.91
N GLU A 76 -1.46 -2.18 -20.50
CA GLU A 76 -0.68 -0.97 -20.73
C GLU A 76 -1.21 0.19 -19.90
N ILE A 77 -0.40 1.24 -19.73
CA ILE A 77 -0.79 2.46 -19.02
C ILE A 77 -0.98 3.57 -20.06
N ASP A 78 -2.19 4.10 -20.16
CA ASP A 78 -2.45 5.33 -20.90
C ASP A 78 -1.82 6.51 -20.14
N LEU A 79 -0.73 7.07 -20.67
CA LEU A 79 -0.04 8.20 -20.07
C LEU A 79 -0.92 9.47 -20.00
N VAL A 80 -1.89 9.64 -20.89
CA VAL A 80 -2.80 10.78 -20.87
C VAL A 80 -3.71 10.70 -19.64
N GLU A 81 -4.31 9.54 -19.39
CA GLU A 81 -5.11 9.29 -18.19
C GLU A 81 -4.24 9.29 -16.92
N ALA A 82 -3.04 8.71 -16.97
CA ALA A 82 -2.11 8.72 -15.84
C ALA A 82 -1.73 10.14 -15.41
N ARG A 83 -1.50 11.07 -16.36
CA ARG A 83 -1.29 12.49 -16.08
C ARG A 83 -2.50 13.14 -15.41
N LYS A 84 -3.73 12.78 -15.80
CA LYS A 84 -4.95 13.30 -15.14
C LYS A 84 -5.02 12.83 -13.69
N ILE A 85 -4.77 11.54 -13.45
CA ILE A 85 -4.72 10.94 -12.11
C ILE A 85 -3.63 11.63 -11.26
N LYS A 86 -2.42 11.82 -11.80
CA LYS A 86 -1.33 12.49 -11.09
C LYS A 86 -1.69 13.92 -10.70
N ARG A 87 -2.30 14.69 -11.60
CA ARG A 87 -2.78 16.05 -11.25
C ARG A 87 -3.83 16.02 -10.14
N GLU A 88 -4.70 15.02 -10.13
CA GLU A 88 -5.70 14.88 -9.08
C GLU A 88 -5.08 14.51 -7.72
N GLN A 89 -4.13 13.59 -7.69
CA GLN A 89 -3.35 13.28 -6.48
C GLN A 89 -2.65 14.53 -5.93
N LEU A 90 -1.97 15.30 -6.80
CA LEU A 90 -1.33 16.56 -6.40
C LEU A 90 -2.36 17.56 -5.85
N ARG A 91 -3.58 17.65 -6.41
CA ARG A 91 -4.63 18.52 -5.85
C ARG A 91 -5.07 18.05 -4.47
N GLN A 92 -5.26 16.75 -4.28
CA GLN A 92 -5.68 16.17 -3.01
C GLN A 92 -4.66 16.46 -1.91
N GLU A 93 -3.37 16.29 -2.19
CA GLU A 93 -2.28 16.60 -1.25
C GLU A 93 -2.15 18.12 -1.01
N ARG A 94 -2.33 18.94 -2.05
CA ARG A 94 -2.16 20.40 -2.00
C ARG A 94 -3.26 21.09 -1.21
N ASN A 95 -4.50 20.61 -1.32
CA ASN A 95 -5.67 21.27 -0.72
C ASN A 95 -5.54 21.50 0.81
N PRO A 96 -5.17 20.50 1.65
CA PRO A 96 -4.98 20.74 3.08
C PRO A 96 -3.80 21.70 3.36
N ILE A 97 -2.76 21.69 2.54
CA ILE A 97 -1.62 22.62 2.67
C ILE A 97 -2.07 24.06 2.42
N LEU A 98 -2.81 24.31 1.33
CA LEU A 98 -3.35 25.64 1.03
C LEU A 98 -4.28 26.13 2.13
N ALA A 99 -5.12 25.26 2.69
CA ALA A 99 -5.99 25.62 3.81
C ALA A 99 -5.19 26.03 5.06
N GLY A 100 -4.08 25.33 5.36
CA GLY A 100 -3.15 25.73 6.43
C GLY A 100 -2.53 27.10 6.18
N LEU A 101 -2.03 27.33 4.96
CA LEU A 101 -1.45 28.61 4.55
C LEU A 101 -2.47 29.76 4.55
N ASP A 102 -3.75 29.48 4.28
CA ASP A 102 -4.82 30.46 4.39
C ASP A 102 -5.00 30.93 5.85
N VAL A 103 -4.95 30.00 6.81
CA VAL A 103 -5.01 30.33 8.24
C VAL A 103 -3.79 31.14 8.68
N ASP A 104 -2.59 30.75 8.24
CA ASP A 104 -1.37 31.47 8.60
C ASP A 104 -1.34 32.87 8.01
N TRP A 105 -1.85 33.04 6.78
CA TRP A 105 -1.99 34.35 6.17
C TRP A 105 -2.97 35.23 6.97
N MET A 106 -4.09 34.68 7.43
CA MET A 106 -5.06 35.41 8.25
C MET A 106 -4.46 35.86 9.59
N ARG A 107 -3.71 34.99 10.27
CA ARG A 107 -2.97 35.36 11.51
C ARG A 107 -1.96 36.47 11.26
N ALA A 108 -1.19 36.38 10.17
CA ALA A 108 -0.23 37.42 9.80
C ALA A 108 -0.94 38.74 9.50
N SER A 109 -2.09 38.70 8.83
CA SER A 109 -2.92 39.88 8.57
C SER A 109 -3.45 40.52 9.84
N GLU A 110 -3.90 39.73 10.82
CA GLU A 110 -4.36 40.24 12.12
C GLU A 110 -3.24 40.91 12.92
N GLN A 111 -1.99 40.46 12.74
CA GLN A 111 -0.80 41.03 13.37
C GLN A 111 -0.16 42.17 12.57
N ALA A 112 -0.71 42.52 11.40
CA ALA A 112 -0.13 43.49 10.45
C ALA A 112 1.31 43.14 10.01
N GLU A 113 1.64 41.84 9.94
CA GLU A 113 2.95 41.32 9.54
C GLU A 113 3.07 41.23 8.01
N GLN A 114 3.24 42.39 7.36
CA GLN A 114 3.25 42.51 5.89
C GLN A 114 4.26 41.61 5.19
N GLY A 115 5.43 41.39 5.83
CA GLY A 115 6.47 40.49 5.32
C GLY A 115 6.00 39.04 5.27
N ALA A 116 5.38 38.55 6.36
CA ALA A 116 4.85 37.19 6.43
C ALA A 116 3.71 36.99 5.42
N MET A 117 2.80 37.97 5.29
CA MET A 117 1.72 37.91 4.29
C MET A 117 2.25 37.76 2.86
N THR A 118 3.33 38.48 2.52
CA THR A 118 3.96 38.43 1.18
C THR A 118 4.58 37.06 0.92
N VAL A 119 5.31 36.51 1.89
CA VAL A 119 5.93 35.17 1.78
C VAL A 119 4.87 34.09 1.64
N ILE A 120 3.82 34.11 2.47
CA ILE A 120 2.75 33.11 2.43
C ILE A 120 1.96 33.20 1.12
N ALA A 121 1.68 34.41 0.61
CA ALA A 121 1.02 34.58 -0.68
C ALA A 121 1.84 33.99 -1.84
N ALA A 122 3.16 34.22 -1.85
CA ALA A 122 4.05 33.62 -2.85
C ALA A 122 4.09 32.09 -2.75
N LEU A 123 4.14 31.55 -1.53
CA LEU A 123 4.12 30.10 -1.32
C LEU A 123 2.81 29.46 -1.80
N LYS A 124 1.67 30.08 -1.50
CA LYS A 124 0.36 29.64 -2.02
C LYS A 124 0.33 29.62 -3.54
N GLN A 125 0.96 30.59 -4.19
CA GLN A 125 1.05 30.61 -5.65
C GLN A 125 1.86 29.43 -6.18
N ARG A 126 3.04 29.15 -5.62
CA ARG A 126 3.86 27.98 -6.00
C ARG A 126 3.09 26.66 -5.88
N TYR A 127 2.35 26.46 -4.79
CA TYR A 127 1.52 25.28 -4.62
C TYR A 127 0.39 25.17 -5.66
N ARG A 128 -0.19 26.29 -6.11
CA ARG A 128 -1.20 26.29 -7.19
C ARG A 128 -0.55 25.92 -8.53
N ASP A 129 0.61 26.49 -8.81
CA ASP A 129 1.35 26.29 -10.06
C ASP A 129 1.88 24.85 -10.20
N ALA A 130 2.19 24.18 -9.08
CA ALA A 130 2.64 22.78 -9.08
C ALA A 130 1.72 21.84 -9.88
N THR A 131 0.40 22.07 -9.86
CA THR A 131 -0.56 21.21 -10.60
C THR A 131 -0.51 21.37 -12.13
N ASN A 132 0.16 22.41 -12.62
CA ASN A 132 0.35 22.72 -14.04
C ASN A 132 1.84 22.69 -14.43
N HIS A 133 2.70 22.08 -13.60
CA HIS A 133 4.13 22.05 -13.84
C HIS A 133 4.49 21.22 -15.09
N ALA A 134 5.42 21.72 -15.90
CA ALA A 134 5.83 21.10 -17.17
C ALA A 134 6.32 19.64 -17.01
N ALA A 135 6.95 19.31 -15.89
CA ALA A 135 7.38 17.94 -15.56
C ALA A 135 6.26 16.89 -15.70
N ILE A 136 5.00 17.25 -15.45
CA ILE A 136 3.86 16.35 -15.64
C ILE A 136 3.65 16.05 -17.13
N GLU A 137 3.88 17.03 -18.00
CA GLU A 137 3.77 16.87 -19.45
C GLU A 137 5.01 16.27 -20.11
N GLU A 138 6.17 16.43 -19.48
CA GLU A 138 7.46 15.94 -19.98
C GLU A 138 7.70 14.48 -19.63
N ALA A 139 7.03 13.95 -18.59
CA ALA A 139 7.16 12.55 -18.21
C ALA A 139 6.69 11.59 -19.30
N VAL A 140 7.58 10.69 -19.73
CA VAL A 140 7.37 9.70 -20.79
C VAL A 140 7.11 8.31 -20.26
N THR A 141 7.24 8.10 -18.95
CA THR A 141 6.91 6.82 -18.29
C THR A 141 6.01 7.02 -17.07
N ALA A 142 5.28 5.96 -16.70
CA ALA A 142 4.48 5.94 -15.48
C ALA A 142 5.36 6.10 -14.23
N ASP A 143 6.58 5.54 -14.23
CA ASP A 143 7.50 5.64 -13.10
C ASP A 143 8.00 7.08 -12.91
N GLU A 144 8.32 7.79 -13.99
CA GLU A 144 8.64 9.22 -13.96
C GLU A 144 7.46 10.03 -13.39
N LEU A 145 6.23 9.79 -13.88
CA LEU A 145 5.03 10.43 -13.33
C LEU A 145 4.84 10.12 -11.84
N ALA A 146 5.11 8.89 -11.42
CA ALA A 146 4.97 8.48 -10.03
C ALA A 146 5.93 9.22 -9.10
N SER A 147 7.14 9.50 -9.57
CA SER A 147 8.17 10.22 -8.81
C SER A 147 7.86 11.70 -8.58
N ILE A 148 6.95 12.28 -9.36
CA ILE A 148 6.55 13.69 -9.21
C ILE A 148 5.71 13.84 -7.93
N THR A 149 6.21 14.67 -7.02
CA THR A 149 5.60 15.01 -5.72
C THR A 149 5.45 16.52 -5.58
N LEU A 150 4.51 16.99 -4.74
CA LEU A 150 4.40 18.42 -4.45
C LEU A 150 5.70 19.04 -3.94
N GLU A 151 6.44 18.33 -3.10
CA GLU A 151 7.72 18.80 -2.56
C GLU A 151 8.73 19.03 -3.68
N SER A 152 8.88 18.08 -4.60
CA SER A 152 9.78 18.24 -5.77
C SER A 152 9.40 19.41 -6.69
N LEU A 153 8.14 19.84 -6.69
CA LEU A 153 7.63 20.90 -7.57
C LEU A 153 7.64 22.29 -6.94
N VAL A 154 7.67 22.37 -5.61
CA VAL A 154 7.60 23.64 -4.86
C VAL A 154 8.94 24.03 -4.22
N SER A 155 9.88 23.07 -4.13
CA SER A 155 11.22 23.25 -3.56
C SER A 155 12.07 24.32 -4.26
#